data_AF-A0A7V2NHN3-F1
#
_entry.id   AF-A0A7V2NHN3-F1
#
_cell.length_a   1.000
_cell.length_b   1.000
_cell.length_c   1.000
_cell.angle_alpha   90.00
_cell.angle_beta   90.00
_cell.angle_gamma   90.00
#
_symmetry.space_group_name_H-M   'P 1'
#
loop_
_entity.id
_entity.type
_entity.pdbx_description
1 polymer ?
#
loop_
_entity_poly.entity_id
_entity_poly.type
_entity_poly.pdbx_seq_one_letter_code
_entity_poly.pdbx_strand_id
1 'polypeptide(L)' 'IRATLCFFPEMARLARAHNDSNVLVLPGRFIAPELAKLVVQKFSETKFEGGRHLRRLEKISKLEKGGGENTENNL' A
#
# COMPACT_ATOMS: atom_id res chain seq x y z
N ILE A 1 -4.66 -6.55 -4.26
CA ILE A 1 -4.54 -5.11 -4.63
C ILE A 1 -4.26 -4.33 -3.36
N ARG A 2 -3.41 -3.29 -3.38
CA ARG A 2 -3.05 -2.53 -2.15
C ARG A 2 -3.34 -1.04 -2.33
N ALA A 3 -4.38 -0.58 -1.64
CA ALA A 3 -4.83 0.80 -1.64
C ALA A 3 -4.56 1.47 -0.29
N THR A 4 -4.10 2.72 -0.29
CA THR A 4 -3.88 3.50 0.94
C THR A 4 -4.56 4.87 0.84
N LEU A 5 -5.34 5.23 1.87
CA LEU A 5 -5.90 6.57 2.05
C LEU A 5 -4.83 7.54 2.53
N CYS A 6 -4.64 8.65 1.82
CA CYS A 6 -3.63 9.65 2.13
C CYS A 6 -4.22 11.06 2.18
N PHE A 7 -3.94 11.79 3.26
CA PHE A 7 -4.36 13.18 3.43
C PHE A 7 -3.24 14.18 3.10
N PHE A 8 -1.98 13.79 3.27
CA PHE A 8 -0.82 14.66 3.09
C PHE A 8 0.36 13.92 2.42
N PRO A 9 1.33 14.64 1.82
CA PRO A 9 2.37 14.04 0.98
C PRO A 9 3.21 12.96 1.69
N GLU A 10 3.49 13.12 2.99
CA GLU A 10 4.26 12.12 3.72
C GLU A 10 3.51 10.78 3.85
N MET A 11 2.18 10.78 3.96
CA MET A 11 1.41 9.54 3.91
C MET A 11 1.57 8.85 2.56
N ALA A 12 1.51 9.60 1.46
CA ALA A 12 1.70 9.07 0.11
C ALA A 12 3.11 8.48 -0.07
N ARG A 13 4.14 9.17 0.44
CA ARG A 13 5.51 8.67 0.45
C ARG A 13 5.58 7.33 1.19
N LEU A 14 5.12 7.28 2.43
CA LEU A 14 5.12 6.06 3.25
C LEU A 14 4.28 4.94 2.62
N ALA A 15 3.16 5.28 1.99
CA ALA A 15 2.30 4.32 1.29
C ALA A 15 3.02 3.62 0.13
N ARG A 16 3.83 4.35 -0.66
CA ARG A 16 4.69 3.72 -1.67
C ARG A 16 5.91 3.05 -1.06
N ALA A 17 6.66 3.76 -0.24
CA ALA A 17 7.95 3.33 0.29
C ALA A 17 7.84 2.06 1.14
N HIS A 18 6.80 1.95 1.97
CA HIS A 18 6.68 0.87 2.95
C HIS A 18 5.63 -0.19 2.63
N ASN A 19 4.57 0.18 1.92
CA ASN A 19 3.45 -0.73 1.65
C ASN A 19 3.38 -1.16 0.18
N ASP A 20 4.27 -0.62 -0.67
CA ASP A 20 4.23 -0.77 -2.12
C ASP A 20 2.79 -0.61 -2.67
N SER A 21 2.07 0.40 -2.18
CA SER A 21 0.66 0.59 -2.52
C SER A 21 0.55 0.92 -4.00
N ASN A 22 -0.24 0.17 -4.77
CA ASN A 22 -0.42 0.44 -6.19
C ASN A 22 -1.64 1.33 -6.49
N VAL A 23 -2.48 1.59 -5.49
CA VAL A 23 -3.63 2.48 -5.57
C VAL A 23 -3.52 3.56 -4.49
N LEU A 24 -3.64 4.83 -4.90
CA LEU A 24 -3.75 5.98 -4.01
C LEU A 24 -5.22 6.34 -3.83
N VAL A 25 -5.67 6.52 -2.59
CA VAL A 25 -7.03 6.96 -2.26
C VAL A 25 -6.95 8.34 -1.61
N LEU A 26 -7.76 9.28 -2.09
CA LEU A 26 -7.81 10.66 -1.61
C LEU A 26 -9.19 10.97 -0.99
N PRO A 27 -9.25 11.71 0.13
CA PRO A 27 -10.51 12.04 0.79
C PRO A 27 -11.13 13.27 0.10
N GLY A 28 -11.84 13.06 -1.01
CA GLY A 28 -12.29 14.15 -1.91
C GLY A 28 -13.04 15.32 -1.25
N ARG A 29 -13.79 15.10 -0.16
CA ARG A 29 -14.49 16.18 0.57
C ARG A 29 -13.60 16.91 1.59
N PHE A 30 -12.47 16.34 1.97
CA PHE A 30 -11.66 16.77 3.13
C PHE A 30 -10.22 17.14 2.76
N ILE A 31 -9.94 17.36 1.47
CA ILE A 31 -8.61 17.75 0.99
C ILE A 31 -8.71 18.93 0.04
N ALA A 32 -7.87 19.94 0.26
CA ALA A 32 -7.75 21.05 -0.69
C ALA A 32 -7.11 20.54 -2.00
N PRO A 33 -7.54 21.02 -3.18
CA PRO A 33 -7.01 20.56 -4.47
C PRO A 33 -5.49 20.65 -4.59
N GLU A 34 -4.88 21.70 -4.04
CA GLU A 34 -3.43 21.89 -4.13
C GLU A 34 -2.66 20.91 -3.25
N LEU A 35 -3.19 20.59 -2.06
CA LEU A 35 -2.63 19.55 -1.22
C LEU A 35 -2.77 18.17 -1.89
N ALA A 36 -3.92 17.90 -2.53
CA ALA A 36 -4.15 16.66 -3.27
C ALA A 36 -3.13 16.48 -4.41
N LYS A 37 -2.81 17.53 -5.18
CA LYS A 37 -1.77 17.48 -6.21
C LYS A 37 -0.40 17.11 -5.63
N LEU A 38 -0.01 17.70 -4.49
CA LEU A 38 1.23 17.36 -3.81
C LEU A 38 1.26 15.90 -3.33
N VAL A 39 0.13 15.37 -2.85
CA VAL A 39 0.00 13.96 -2.44
C VAL A 39 0.19 13.04 -3.65
N VAL A 40 -0.48 13.34 -4.78
CA VAL A 40 -0.37 12.57 -6.02
C VAL A 40 1.05 12.59 -6.59
N GLN A 41 1.68 13.77 -6.62
CA GLN A 41 3.06 13.92 -7.06
C GLN A 41 4.00 13.07 -6.20
N LYS A 42 3.91 13.23 -4.87
CA LYS A 42 4.76 12.50 -3.94
C LYS A 42 4.57 10.99 -4.05
N PHE A 43 3.34 10.51 -4.22
CA PHE A 43 3.04 9.11 -4.45
C PHE A 43 3.70 8.59 -5.73
N SER A 44 3.60 9.34 -6.83
CA SER A 44 4.11 8.92 -8.15
C SER A 44 5.63 8.89 -8.22
N GLU A 45 6.31 9.79 -7.52
CA GLU A 45 7.78 9.90 -7.50
C GLU A 45 8.43 8.93 -6.51
N THR A 46 7.69 8.48 -5.48
CA THR A 46 8.27 7.65 -4.43
C THR A 46 8.39 6.19 -4.88
N LYS A 47 9.62 5.68 -4.84
CA LYS A 47 9.90 4.26 -5.08
C LYS A 47 9.67 3.42 -3.82
N PHE A 48 9.38 2.14 -4.01
CA PHE A 48 9.32 1.19 -2.92
C PHE A 48 10.73 0.93 -2.35
N GLU A 49 10.86 0.95 -1.02
CA GLU A 49 12.16 0.77 -0.34
C GLU A 49 12.58 -0.70 -0.22
N GLY A 50 11.64 -1.64 -0.32
CA GLY A 50 11.94 -3.06 -0.21
C GLY A 50 12.42 -3.46 1.20
N GLY A 51 13.44 -4.33 1.26
CA GLY A 51 14.06 -4.76 2.51
C GLY A 51 13.07 -5.34 3.52
N ARG A 52 13.01 -4.74 4.73
CA ARG A 52 12.10 -5.20 5.79
C ARG A 52 10.62 -5.10 5.42
N HIS A 53 10.27 -4.26 4.45
CA HIS A 53 8.89 -4.08 3.99
C HIS A 53 8.41 -5.24 3.13
N LEU A 54 9.30 -5.90 2.37
CA LEU A 54 8.98 -7.11 1.59
C LEU A 54 8.44 -8.23 2.47
N ARG A 55 9.03 -8.45 3.65
CA ARG A 55 8.58 -9.49 4.61
C ARG A 55 7.11 -9.32 4.99
N ARG A 56 6.62 -8.08 5.10
CA ARG A 56 5.20 -7.81 5.38
C ARG A 56 4.33 -8.12 4.16
N LEU A 57 4.77 -7.74 2.97
CA LEU A 57 4.06 -8.00 1.72
C LEU A 57 3.93 -9.49 1.43
N GLU A 58 4.99 -10.27 1.70
CA GLU A 58 4.97 -11.73 1.55
C GLU A 58 3.95 -12.38 2.48
N LYS A 59 3.87 -11.93 3.74
CA LYS A 59 2.85 -12.43 4.68
C LYS A 59 1.43 -12.14 4.19
N ILE A 60 1.18 -10.92 3.72
CA ILE A 60 -0.11 -10.54 3.14
C ILE A 60 -0.40 -11.41 1.91
N SER A 61 0.56 -11.57 1.00
CA SER A 61 0.39 -12.39 -0.21
C SER A 61 0.13 -13.86 0.08
N LYS A 62 0.77 -14.43 1.12
CA LYS A 62 0.48 -15.79 1.59
C LYS A 62 -0.97 -15.91 2.07
N LEU A 63 -1.46 -14.95 2.85
CA LEU A 63 -2.87 -14.94 3.30
C LEU A 63 -3.84 -14.77 2.13
N GLU A 64 -3.51 -13.91 1.15
CA GLU A 64 -4.31 -13.73 -0.07
C GLU A 64 -4.39 -15.00 -0.92
N LYS A 65 -3.34 -15.84 -0.92
CA LYS A 65 -3.30 -17.12 -1.64
C LYS A 65 -3.85 -18.31 -0.84
N GLY A 66 -3.96 -18.17 0.48
CA GLY A 66 -4.05 -19.29 1.41
C GLY A 66 -5.17 -19.19 2.46
N GLY A 67 -6.25 -18.45 2.18
CA GLY A 67 -7.55 -18.68 2.85
C GLY A 67 -8.22 -20.02 2.45
N GLY A 68 -7.42 -21.03 2.07
CA GLY A 68 -7.87 -22.29 1.48
C GLY A 68 -6.78 -23.36 1.39
N GLU A 69 -5.87 -23.45 2.37
CA GLU A 69 -5.11 -24.69 2.58
C GLU A 69 -5.82 -25.50 3.66
N ASN A 70 -6.72 -26.40 3.23
CA ASN A 70 -7.13 -27.53 4.03
C ASN A 70 -5.87 -28.36 4.33
N THR A 71 -5.47 -28.39 5.60
CA THR A 71 -4.60 -29.41 6.16
C THR A 71 -5.30 -30.76 6.13
N GLU A 72 -5.40 -31.38 4.96
CA GLU A 72 -5.64 -32.82 4.81
C GLU A 72 -4.70 -33.33 3.72
N ASN A 73 -3.51 -33.72 4.14
CA ASN A 73 -2.77 -34.85 3.59
C ASN A 73 -1.59 -35.13 4.53
N ASN A 74 -1.95 -35.71 5.67
CA ASN A 74 -1.06 -36.45 6.53
C ASN A 74 -1.68 -37.86 6.68
N LEU A 75 -1.69 -38.61 5.58
CA LEU A 75 -1.79 -40.08 5.55
C LEU A 75 -1.02 -40.58 4.32
#